data_AF-A0AA41V8I7-F1
#
_entry.id   AF-A0AA41V8I7-F1
#
_cell.length_a   1.000
_cell.length_b   1.000
_cell.length_c   1.000
_cell.angle_alpha   90.00
_cell.angle_beta   90.00
_cell.angle_gamma   90.00
#
_symmetry.space_group_name_H-M   'P 1'
#
loop_
_entity.id
_entity.type
_entity.pdbx_description
1 polymer ?
#
loop_
_entity_poly.entity_id
_entity_poly.type
_entity_poly.pdbx_seq_one_letter_code
_entity_poly.pdbx_strand_id
1 'polypeptide(L)'
;MNLGFLFLLLIIIHAFLKNLSVGKSCLLLQFTDKRFQPVHDLTIGVEFGARMITIDSKPIKLQIWDTAGQESFRSITRSYYRGAAGALLVYDITRRETFNHLASWLEDARQHANANMTIMLIGNKCDLAHRRAVSTEEGEQFAKENGLIFMEASAKTAQNVEEAFTSTASTIYKKIQEGVFDVSNESNGIKIGYAVPGTSGGRDGAVSQGSGCCS
;
A
#
# COMPACT_ATOMS: atom_id res chain seq x y z
N MET A 1 14.59 -26.32 2.66
CA MET A 1 13.23 -25.77 2.90
C MET A 1 13.20 -24.33 2.41
N ASN A 2 12.79 -24.10 1.16
CA ASN A 2 12.67 -22.75 0.60
C ASN A 2 11.35 -22.13 1.06
N LEU A 3 11.38 -21.42 2.20
CA LEU A 3 10.30 -20.52 2.60
C LEU A 3 10.22 -19.36 1.59
N GLY A 4 9.27 -19.42 0.67
CA GLY A 4 8.88 -18.32 -0.21
C GLY A 4 7.62 -17.66 0.33
N PHE A 5 7.74 -16.77 1.32
CA PHE A 5 6.64 -16.08 2.00
C PHE A 5 6.83 -14.56 1.79
N LEU A 6 5.83 -13.67 1.75
CA LEU A 6 4.59 -13.59 2.51
C LEU A 6 3.78 -12.39 1.96
N PHE A 7 2.44 -12.45 1.89
CA PHE A 7 1.62 -11.36 1.33
C PHE A 7 1.59 -10.16 2.29
N LEU A 8 1.78 -8.95 1.77
CA LEU A 8 1.84 -7.74 2.58
C LEU A 8 0.81 -6.75 2.05
N LEU A 9 -0.25 -6.54 2.83
CA LEU A 9 -1.34 -5.62 2.50
C LEU A 9 -0.94 -4.19 2.86
N LEU A 10 -0.83 -3.32 1.85
CA LEU A 10 -0.63 -1.88 2.00
C LEU A 10 -1.88 -1.12 1.60
N ILE A 11 -2.34 -0.21 2.45
CA ILE A 11 -3.45 0.70 2.14
C ILE A 11 -2.90 2.12 2.01
N ILE A 12 -3.30 2.82 0.95
CA ILE A 12 -2.99 4.25 0.84
C ILE A 12 -4.14 5.05 1.45
N ILE A 13 -3.85 5.71 2.59
CA ILE A 13 -4.78 6.52 3.38
C ILE A 13 -4.58 7.99 3.04
N HIS A 14 -5.69 8.71 2.96
CA HIS A 14 -5.75 10.06 2.42
C HIS A 14 -6.16 11.08 3.45
N ALA A 15 -5.67 12.31 3.33
CA ALA A 15 -6.34 13.50 3.82
C ALA A 15 -6.93 14.33 2.65
N PHE A 16 -8.17 14.06 2.22
CA PHE A 16 -8.88 14.95 1.29
C PHE A 16 -9.77 15.92 2.04
N LEU A 17 -9.83 17.15 1.53
CA LEU A 17 -11.12 17.83 1.36
C LEU A 17 -11.49 17.86 -0.13
N LYS A 18 -12.80 17.93 -0.39
CA LYS A 18 -13.45 17.89 -1.71
C LYS A 18 -12.58 18.43 -2.87
N ASN A 19 -12.43 17.62 -3.93
CA ASN A 19 -11.81 17.90 -5.24
C ASN A 19 -10.27 18.04 -5.33
N LEU A 20 -9.49 17.79 -4.28
CA LEU A 20 -8.04 18.09 -4.25
C LEU A 20 -7.11 16.85 -4.22
N SER A 21 -6.77 16.23 -5.37
CA SER A 21 -5.98 14.96 -5.40
C SER A 21 -4.55 15.10 -4.85
N VAL A 22 -4.18 14.28 -3.85
CA VAL A 22 -2.80 14.16 -3.33
C VAL A 22 -1.89 13.25 -4.16
N GLY A 23 -2.43 12.51 -5.15
CA GLY A 23 -1.64 11.64 -6.04
C GLY A 23 -1.42 10.20 -5.56
N LYS A 24 -2.38 9.59 -4.83
CA LYS A 24 -2.30 8.19 -4.34
C LYS A 24 -2.28 7.16 -5.48
N SER A 25 -3.24 7.26 -6.40
CA SER A 25 -3.29 6.40 -7.60
C SER A 25 -2.05 6.61 -8.46
N CYS A 26 -1.52 7.84 -8.54
CA CYS A 26 -0.25 8.09 -9.20
C CYS A 26 0.93 7.38 -8.50
N LEU A 27 0.99 7.37 -7.17
CA LEU A 27 2.03 6.62 -6.44
C LEU A 27 1.89 5.11 -6.69
N LEU A 28 0.67 4.57 -6.65
CA LEU A 28 0.39 3.16 -6.95
C LEU A 28 0.82 2.80 -8.37
N LEU A 29 0.38 3.57 -9.37
CA LEU A 29 0.71 3.33 -10.78
C LEU A 29 2.18 3.53 -11.07
N GLN A 30 2.81 4.53 -10.44
CA GLN A 30 4.25 4.73 -10.58
C GLN A 30 5.04 3.57 -9.98
N PHE A 31 4.57 3.00 -8.86
CA PHE A 31 5.19 1.83 -8.27
C PHE A 31 4.92 0.54 -9.06
N THR A 32 3.71 0.32 -9.56
CA THR A 32 3.34 -0.94 -10.24
C THR A 32 3.76 -0.97 -11.70
N ASP A 33 3.50 0.12 -12.43
CA ASP A 33 3.64 0.18 -13.88
C ASP A 33 4.78 1.10 -14.36
N LYS A 34 5.44 1.82 -13.45
CA LYS A 34 6.43 2.88 -13.78
C LYS A 34 5.86 3.95 -14.72
N ARG A 35 4.58 4.27 -14.55
CA ARG A 35 3.86 5.26 -15.35
C ARG A 35 3.26 6.35 -14.48
N PHE A 36 3.34 7.59 -14.96
CA PHE A 36 2.65 8.74 -14.38
C PHE A 36 1.53 9.20 -15.32
N GLN A 37 0.32 9.33 -14.78
CA GLN A 37 -0.83 9.89 -15.48
C GLN A 37 -1.29 11.15 -14.72
N PRO A 38 -1.24 12.35 -15.32
CA PRO A 38 -1.62 13.58 -14.65
C PRO A 38 -3.14 13.76 -14.50
N VAL A 39 -3.91 13.12 -15.38
CA VAL A 39 -5.37 13.10 -15.34
C VAL A 39 -5.80 11.72 -14.86
N HIS A 40 -6.27 11.65 -13.63
CA HIS A 40 -6.96 10.47 -13.11
C HIS A 40 -8.41 10.86 -12.87
N ASP A 41 -9.33 10.02 -13.35
CA ASP A 41 -10.70 10.06 -12.89
C ASP A 41 -10.73 9.83 -11.37
N LEU A 42 -11.70 10.43 -10.68
CA LEU A 42 -11.85 10.21 -9.25
C LEU A 42 -11.94 8.70 -8.98
N THR A 43 -11.11 8.18 -8.08
CA THR A 43 -11.18 6.77 -7.66
C THR A 43 -12.56 6.49 -7.07
N ILE A 44 -13.40 5.76 -7.79
CA ILE A 44 -14.70 5.29 -7.31
C ILE A 44 -14.47 3.95 -6.61
N GLY A 45 -14.53 3.93 -5.29
CA GLY A 45 -14.32 2.71 -4.51
C GLY A 45 -12.85 2.45 -4.19
N VAL A 46 -12.29 1.36 -4.69
CA VAL A 46 -10.93 0.91 -4.36
C VAL A 46 -10.24 0.34 -5.60
N GLU A 47 -9.00 0.78 -5.84
CA GLU A 47 -8.12 0.23 -6.87
C GLU A 47 -7.12 -0.76 -6.25
N PHE A 48 -6.79 -1.81 -7.01
CA PHE A 48 -5.87 -2.86 -6.56
C PHE A 48 -4.65 -2.94 -7.49
N GLY A 49 -3.47 -2.97 -6.89
CA GLY A 49 -2.22 -3.28 -7.57
C GLY A 49 -1.43 -4.35 -6.84
N ALA A 50 -0.64 -5.13 -7.58
CA ALA A 50 0.26 -6.12 -6.99
C ALA A 50 1.63 -6.09 -7.66
N ARG A 51 2.68 -6.17 -6.85
CA ARG A 51 4.05 -6.21 -7.36
C ARG A 51 4.93 -7.12 -6.52
N MET A 52 5.79 -7.89 -7.20
CA MET A 52 6.84 -8.67 -6.56
C MET A 52 8.05 -7.77 -6.31
N ILE A 53 8.55 -7.78 -5.08
CA ILE A 53 9.82 -7.15 -4.69
C ILE A 53 10.71 -8.18 -4.00
N THR A 54 11.98 -7.86 -3.80
CA THR A 54 12.93 -8.71 -3.08
C THR A 54 13.45 -7.97 -1.85
N ILE A 55 13.30 -8.57 -0.67
CA ILE A 55 13.82 -8.06 0.61
C ILE A 55 14.66 -9.17 1.23
N ASP A 56 15.92 -8.89 1.61
CA ASP A 56 16.84 -9.89 2.17
C ASP A 56 16.92 -11.20 1.35
N SER A 57 16.97 -11.07 0.03
CA SER A 57 16.94 -12.19 -0.94
C SER A 57 15.67 -13.05 -0.90
N LYS A 58 14.61 -12.59 -0.21
CA LYS A 58 13.29 -13.21 -0.21
C LYS A 58 12.35 -12.48 -1.17
N PRO A 59 11.71 -13.20 -2.11
CA PRO A 59 10.67 -12.61 -2.94
C PRO A 59 9.40 -12.39 -2.11
N ILE A 60 8.90 -11.16 -2.10
CA ILE A 60 7.71 -10.74 -1.36
C ILE A 60 6.71 -10.14 -2.35
N LYS A 61 5.45 -10.60 -2.26
CA LYS A 61 4.36 -10.05 -3.06
C LYS A 61 3.65 -8.96 -2.27
N LEU A 62 3.77 -7.72 -2.72
CA LEU A 62 2.97 -6.62 -2.20
C LEU A 62 1.60 -6.63 -2.86
N GLN A 63 0.56 -6.54 -2.04
CA GLN A 63 -0.82 -6.32 -2.45
C GLN A 63 -1.24 -4.96 -1.94
N ILE A 64 -1.49 -4.03 -2.85
CA ILE A 64 -1.72 -2.62 -2.52
C ILE A 64 -3.15 -2.28 -2.90
N TRP A 65 -3.87 -1.71 -1.93
CA TRP A 65 -5.22 -1.21 -2.12
C TRP A 65 -5.17 0.32 -2.04
N ASP A 66 -5.38 0.98 -3.17
CA ASP A 66 -5.59 2.43 -3.21
C ASP A 66 -7.06 2.70 -2.91
N THR A 67 -7.31 3.37 -1.79
CA THR A 67 -8.68 3.61 -1.32
C THR A 67 -9.14 5.01 -1.72
N ALA A 68 -10.42 5.11 -2.09
CA ALA A 68 -11.06 6.41 -2.24
C ALA A 68 -10.99 7.17 -0.92
N GLY A 69 -10.23 8.26 -0.91
CA GLY A 69 -9.98 9.01 0.31
C GLY A 69 -10.98 10.12 0.57
N GLN A 70 -12.20 10.03 0.01
CA GLN A 70 -13.28 10.96 0.33
C GLN A 70 -13.93 10.52 1.63
N GLU A 71 -14.28 11.48 2.49
CA GLU A 71 -14.93 11.18 3.78
C GLU A 71 -16.22 10.36 3.62
N SER A 72 -16.96 10.56 2.53
CA SER A 72 -18.16 9.78 2.17
C SER A 72 -17.90 8.29 1.99
N PHE A 73 -16.65 7.87 1.80
CA PHE A 73 -16.24 6.47 1.66
C PHE A 73 -15.47 5.94 2.89
N ARG A 74 -15.35 6.71 3.98
CA ARG A 74 -14.65 6.29 5.22
C ARG A 74 -15.14 4.94 5.75
N SER A 75 -16.45 4.65 5.67
CA SER A 75 -17.02 3.37 6.10
C SER A 75 -16.52 2.18 5.27
N ILE A 76 -16.32 2.38 3.97
CA ILE A 76 -15.76 1.38 3.05
C ILE A 76 -14.27 1.18 3.36
N THR A 77 -13.50 2.26 3.53
CA THR A 77 -12.07 2.22 3.84
C THR A 77 -11.77 1.46 5.13
N ARG A 78 -12.62 1.60 6.16
CA ARG A 78 -12.46 0.88 7.45
C ARG A 78 -12.44 -0.64 7.32
N SER A 79 -13.13 -1.21 6.34
CA SER A 79 -13.12 -2.66 6.11
C SER A 79 -11.75 -3.18 5.68
N TYR A 80 -10.95 -2.35 5.00
CA TYR A 80 -9.62 -2.72 4.53
C TYR A 80 -8.59 -2.66 5.66
N TYR A 81 -8.75 -1.77 6.65
CA TYR A 81 -7.80 -1.61 7.77
C TYR A 81 -7.60 -2.88 8.61
N ARG A 82 -8.67 -3.66 8.83
CA ARG A 82 -8.63 -4.83 9.72
C ARG A 82 -7.60 -5.87 9.32
N GLY A 83 -7.31 -5.98 8.03
CA GLY A 83 -6.35 -6.92 7.47
C GLY A 83 -5.11 -6.25 6.93
N ALA A 84 -4.74 -5.04 7.35
CA ALA A 84 -3.57 -4.36 6.80
C ALA A 84 -2.30 -4.61 7.63
N ALA A 85 -1.23 -5.06 6.98
CA ALA A 85 0.09 -5.18 7.59
C ALA A 85 0.81 -3.82 7.65
N GLY A 86 0.52 -2.96 6.67
CA GLY A 86 0.97 -1.57 6.68
C GLY A 86 0.05 -0.60 5.97
N ALA A 87 0.35 0.68 6.13
CA ALA A 87 -0.36 1.76 5.46
C ALA A 87 0.60 2.87 5.05
N LEU A 88 0.30 3.50 3.91
CA LEU A 88 0.94 4.74 3.47
C LEU A 88 -0.05 5.88 3.72
N LEU A 89 0.26 6.77 4.66
CA LEU A 89 -0.53 7.95 4.97
C LEU A 89 0.04 9.13 4.16
N VAL A 90 -0.73 9.65 3.19
CA VAL A 90 -0.18 10.57 2.19
C VAL A 90 -0.80 11.96 2.29
N TYR A 91 0.04 13.00 2.31
CA TYR A 91 -0.35 14.41 2.13
C TYR A 91 0.36 15.05 0.94
N ASP A 92 -0.10 16.22 0.53
CA ASP A 92 0.51 17.02 -0.53
C ASP A 92 1.31 18.18 0.09
N ILE A 93 2.62 18.22 -0.16
CA ILE A 93 3.49 19.25 0.44
C ILE A 93 3.10 20.68 0.02
N THR A 94 2.38 20.84 -1.08
CA THR A 94 1.93 22.15 -1.60
C THR A 94 0.60 22.61 -1.00
N ARG A 95 -0.07 21.77 -0.19
CA ARG A 95 -1.40 22.06 0.36
C ARG A 95 -1.47 21.70 1.84
N ARG A 96 -1.30 22.72 2.68
CA ARG A 96 -1.35 22.65 4.15
C ARG A 96 -2.59 21.94 4.69
N GLU A 97 -3.75 22.17 4.10
CA GLU A 97 -5.00 21.54 4.52
C GLU A 97 -4.89 20.01 4.55
N THR A 98 -4.27 19.40 3.53
CA THR A 98 -4.05 17.94 3.49
C THR A 98 -3.15 17.43 4.62
N PHE A 99 -2.27 18.26 5.15
CA PHE A 99 -1.46 17.91 6.32
C PHE A 99 -2.28 17.99 7.62
N ASN A 100 -3.14 19.00 7.74
CA ASN A 100 -3.95 19.22 8.96
C ASN A 100 -4.91 18.05 9.26
N HIS A 101 -5.35 17.31 8.24
CA HIS A 101 -6.24 16.16 8.44
C HIS A 101 -5.51 14.86 8.79
N LEU A 102 -4.17 14.81 8.72
CA LEU A 102 -3.39 13.60 8.99
C LEU A 102 -3.72 12.98 10.35
N ALA A 103 -3.90 13.80 11.38
CA ALA A 103 -4.23 13.34 12.73
C ALA A 103 -5.54 12.52 12.77
N SER A 104 -6.60 13.01 12.11
CA SER A 104 -7.89 12.33 12.07
C SER A 104 -7.83 11.01 11.31
N TRP A 105 -7.07 10.97 10.22
CA TRP A 105 -6.90 9.74 9.42
C TRP A 105 -6.01 8.71 10.11
N LEU A 106 -4.97 9.17 10.81
CA LEU A 106 -4.14 8.32 11.63
C LEU A 106 -4.93 7.71 12.79
N GLU A 107 -5.78 8.51 13.44
CA GLU A 107 -6.65 8.03 14.53
C GLU A 107 -7.63 6.97 14.02
N ASP A 108 -8.33 7.24 12.91
CA ASP A 108 -9.21 6.25 12.26
C ASP A 108 -8.49 4.94 11.94
N ALA A 109 -7.27 5.04 11.38
CA ALA A 109 -6.46 3.88 11.03
C ALA A 109 -6.11 3.06 12.28
N ARG A 110 -5.67 3.71 13.36
CA ARG A 110 -5.34 3.06 14.63
C ARG A 110 -6.53 2.41 15.33
N GLN A 111 -7.72 3.00 15.21
CA GLN A 111 -8.94 2.46 15.84
C GLN A 111 -9.44 1.17 15.18
N HIS A 112 -9.12 0.94 13.90
CA HIS A 112 -9.72 -0.13 13.11
C HIS A 112 -8.71 -1.14 12.55
N ALA A 113 -7.41 -0.81 12.53
CA ALA A 113 -6.34 -1.68 12.10
C ALA A 113 -5.72 -2.47 13.26
N ASN A 114 -4.84 -3.41 12.92
CA ASN A 114 -3.99 -4.08 13.91
C ASN A 114 -3.04 -3.06 14.56
N ALA A 115 -2.88 -3.12 15.89
CA ALA A 115 -1.96 -2.25 16.65
C ALA A 115 -0.49 -2.32 16.16
N ASN A 116 -0.10 -3.45 15.56
CA ASN A 116 1.24 -3.67 15.03
C ASN A 116 1.43 -3.15 13.59
N MET A 117 0.37 -2.62 12.96
CA MET A 117 0.42 -2.09 11.59
C MET A 117 1.53 -1.05 11.45
N THR A 118 2.37 -1.22 10.42
CA THR A 118 3.43 -0.27 10.12
C THR A 118 2.88 0.85 9.25
N ILE A 119 2.99 2.10 9.72
CA ILE A 119 2.49 3.26 8.98
C ILE A 119 3.66 4.13 8.55
N MET A 120 3.70 4.47 7.26
CA MET A 120 4.61 5.47 6.69
C MET A 120 3.84 6.72 6.29
N LEU A 121 4.27 7.87 6.80
CA LEU A 121 3.87 9.19 6.34
C LEU A 121 4.63 9.56 5.07
N ILE A 122 3.90 9.98 4.04
CA ILE A 122 4.47 10.44 2.76
C ILE A 122 4.06 11.88 2.47
N GLY A 123 5.04 12.77 2.36
CA GLY A 123 4.88 14.09 1.77
C GLY A 123 5.04 14.02 0.26
N ASN A 124 3.93 13.89 -0.48
CA ASN A 124 3.97 13.74 -1.93
C ASN A 124 4.09 15.08 -2.66
N LYS A 125 4.46 15.02 -3.95
CA LYS A 125 4.71 16.15 -4.86
C LYS A 125 5.93 16.99 -4.49
N CYS A 126 6.99 16.34 -3.99
CA CYS A 126 8.24 17.03 -3.66
C CYS A 126 8.91 17.70 -4.87
N ASP A 127 8.56 17.31 -6.11
CA ASP A 127 8.94 18.00 -7.34
C ASP A 127 8.42 19.45 -7.42
N LEU A 128 7.40 19.80 -6.62
CA LEU A 128 6.83 21.14 -6.52
C LEU A 128 7.35 21.90 -5.28
N ALA A 129 8.59 21.65 -4.85
CA ALA A 129 9.19 22.29 -3.68
C ALA A 129 9.10 23.84 -3.68
N HIS A 130 9.10 24.49 -4.85
CA HIS A 130 8.91 25.94 -4.98
C HIS A 130 7.51 26.44 -4.58
N ARG A 131 6.52 25.54 -4.42
CA ARG A 131 5.15 25.83 -3.93
C ARG A 131 4.88 25.21 -2.57
N ARG A 132 5.93 24.82 -1.84
CA ARG A 132 5.82 24.13 -0.56
C ARG A 132 5.02 24.97 0.45
N ALA A 133 3.99 24.36 1.01
CA ALA A 133 3.16 24.91 2.08
C ALA A 133 3.39 24.21 3.43
N VAL A 134 4.04 23.05 3.43
CA VAL A 134 4.40 22.25 4.61
C VAL A 134 5.90 21.96 4.56
N SER A 135 6.62 22.36 5.61
CA SER A 135 8.07 22.12 5.68
C SER A 135 8.37 20.63 5.86
N THR A 136 9.58 20.21 5.48
CA THR A 136 10.01 18.81 5.67
C THR A 136 10.10 18.49 7.16
N GLU A 137 10.58 19.44 7.96
CA GLU A 137 10.71 19.35 9.42
C GLU A 137 9.34 19.14 10.11
N GLU A 138 8.27 19.77 9.60
CA GLU A 138 6.92 19.55 10.11
C GLU A 138 6.43 18.12 9.87
N GLY A 139 6.74 17.56 8.69
CA GLY A 139 6.45 16.16 8.37
C GLY A 139 7.24 15.18 9.25
N GLU A 140 8.54 15.43 9.42
CA GLU A 140 9.42 14.64 10.28
C GLU A 140 8.97 14.67 11.74
N GLN A 141 8.63 15.85 12.26
CA GLN A 141 8.18 16.02 13.64
C GLN A 141 6.86 15.30 13.88
N PHE A 142 5.88 15.45 12.98
CA PHE A 142 4.60 14.74 13.10
C PHE A 142 4.82 13.22 13.08
N ALA A 143 5.67 12.71 12.18
CA ALA A 143 5.98 11.29 12.11
C ALA A 143 6.65 10.79 13.38
N LYS A 144 7.62 11.54 13.92
CA LYS A 144 8.33 11.19 15.15
C LYS A 144 7.40 11.14 16.37
N GLU A 145 6.56 12.15 16.54
CA GLU A 145 5.56 12.21 17.64
C GLU A 145 4.57 11.05 17.59
N ASN A 146 4.28 10.56 16.38
CA ASN A 146 3.34 9.49 16.16
C ASN A 146 4.00 8.13 15.90
N GLY A 147 5.32 7.98 16.01
CA GLY A 147 6.00 6.71 15.74
C GLY A 147 5.79 6.17 14.32
N LEU A 148 5.74 7.06 13.32
CA LEU A 148 5.60 6.74 11.90
C LEU A 148 6.97 6.78 11.22
N ILE A 149 7.10 6.05 10.11
CA ILE A 149 8.21 6.28 9.16
C ILE A 149 7.87 7.52 8.33
N PHE A 150 8.85 8.32 7.93
CA PHE A 150 8.63 9.49 7.07
C PHE A 150 9.46 9.44 5.80
N MET A 151 8.87 9.89 4.69
CA MET A 151 9.55 10.10 3.42
C MET A 151 8.83 11.18 2.60
N GLU A 152 9.58 12.00 1.88
CA GLU A 152 8.99 12.80 0.80
C GLU A 152 9.14 12.08 -0.53
N ALA A 153 8.11 12.14 -1.39
CA ALA A 153 8.11 11.44 -2.66
C ALA A 153 7.49 12.29 -3.78
N SER A 154 7.79 11.92 -5.03
CA SER A 154 7.10 12.44 -6.20
C SER A 154 6.69 11.31 -7.11
N ALA A 155 5.37 11.09 -7.19
CA ALA A 155 4.79 10.21 -8.20
C ALA A 155 5.14 10.65 -9.64
N LYS A 156 5.36 11.95 -9.87
CA LYS A 156 5.66 12.50 -11.19
C LYS A 156 7.08 12.18 -11.66
N THR A 157 8.06 12.32 -10.77
CA THR A 157 9.48 12.10 -11.11
C THR A 157 9.99 10.71 -10.72
N ALA A 158 9.13 9.87 -10.14
CA ALA A 158 9.48 8.60 -9.50
C ALA A 158 10.33 8.73 -8.22
N GLN A 159 10.69 9.94 -7.81
CA GLN A 159 11.57 10.15 -6.66
C GLN A 159 10.97 9.52 -5.40
N ASN A 160 11.75 8.66 -4.74
CA ASN A 160 11.43 7.99 -3.49
C ASN A 160 10.16 7.11 -3.52
N VAL A 161 9.59 6.86 -4.70
CA VAL A 161 8.37 6.03 -4.82
C VAL A 161 8.72 4.58 -4.51
N GLU A 162 9.74 4.02 -5.15
CA GLU A 162 10.19 2.64 -4.89
C GLU A 162 10.54 2.47 -3.41
N GLU A 163 11.34 3.40 -2.89
CA GLU A 163 11.87 3.40 -1.53
C GLU A 163 10.76 3.45 -0.48
N ALA A 164 9.68 4.20 -0.72
CA ALA A 164 8.55 4.29 0.20
C ALA A 164 7.87 2.92 0.38
N PHE A 165 7.58 2.21 -0.72
CA PHE A 165 6.96 0.89 -0.67
C PHE A 165 7.92 -0.17 -0.13
N THR A 166 9.18 -0.19 -0.58
CA THR A 166 10.15 -1.22 -0.16
C THR A 166 10.59 -1.04 1.29
N SER A 167 10.75 0.19 1.78
CA SER A 167 11.14 0.45 3.18
C SER A 167 10.00 0.11 4.14
N THR A 168 8.75 0.42 3.77
CA THR A 168 7.57 0.01 4.55
C THR A 168 7.47 -1.52 4.63
N ALA A 169 7.61 -2.19 3.49
CA ALA A 169 7.60 -3.64 3.42
C ALA A 169 8.76 -4.27 4.22
N SER A 170 9.95 -3.67 4.19
CA SER A 170 11.12 -4.13 4.94
C SER A 170 10.90 -4.05 6.45
N THR A 171 10.29 -2.96 6.94
CA THR A 171 9.96 -2.81 8.37
C THR A 171 8.93 -3.83 8.83
N ILE A 172 7.91 -4.11 8.02
CA ILE A 172 6.93 -5.16 8.32
C ILE A 172 7.60 -6.53 8.31
N TYR A 173 8.46 -6.81 7.33
CA TYR A 173 9.21 -8.05 7.26
C TYR A 173 10.07 -8.27 8.50
N LYS A 174 10.76 -7.24 9.00
CA LYS A 174 11.50 -7.30 10.27
C LYS A 174 10.61 -7.65 11.46
N LYS A 175 9.45 -6.98 11.60
CA LYS A 175 8.46 -7.31 12.64
C LYS A 175 7.97 -8.75 12.57
N ILE A 176 7.83 -9.32 11.37
CA ILE A 176 7.50 -10.73 11.18
C ILE A 176 8.63 -11.63 11.69
N GLN A 177 9.89 -11.31 11.37
CA GLN A 177 11.06 -12.07 11.86
C GLN A 177 11.18 -12.02 13.39
N GLU A 178 10.81 -10.89 14.00
CA GLU A 178 10.77 -10.68 15.45
C GLU A 178 9.57 -11.35 16.14
N GLY A 179 8.65 -11.96 15.38
CA GLY A 179 7.46 -12.64 15.91
C GLY A 179 6.34 -11.69 16.37
N VAL A 180 6.39 -10.42 16.00
CA VAL A 180 5.35 -9.41 16.33
C VAL A 180 4.05 -9.67 15.57
N PHE A 181 4.15 -10.23 14.36
CA PHE A 181 2.99 -10.66 13.59
C PHE A 181 2.82 -12.17 13.67
N ASP A 182 1.63 -12.60 14.08
CA ASP A 182 1.22 -13.99 13.93
C ASP A 182 0.87 -14.26 12.46
N VAL A 183 1.79 -14.91 11.77
CA VAL A 183 1.69 -15.31 10.36
C VAL A 183 0.71 -16.45 10.11
N SER A 184 0.23 -17.13 11.16
CA SER A 184 -0.82 -18.16 11.06
C SER A 184 -2.23 -17.56 11.03
N ASN A 185 -2.37 -16.30 11.47
CA ASN A 185 -3.63 -15.58 11.50
C ASN A 185 -3.80 -14.73 10.23
N GLU A 186 -4.58 -15.24 9.28
CA GLU A 186 -4.85 -14.56 8.00
C GLU A 186 -5.51 -13.17 8.15
N SER A 187 -6.09 -12.87 9.32
CA SER A 187 -6.66 -11.56 9.60
C SER A 187 -5.61 -10.45 9.74
N ASN A 188 -4.32 -10.76 9.76
CA ASN A 188 -3.24 -9.77 9.84
C ASN A 188 -2.80 -9.18 8.48
N GLY A 189 -3.45 -9.56 7.38
CA GLY A 189 -3.02 -9.12 6.03
C GLY A 189 -1.82 -9.84 5.48
N ILE A 190 -1.49 -10.94 6.12
CA ILE A 190 -0.23 -11.64 6.01
C ILE A 190 -0.54 -13.10 5.70
N LYS A 191 -0.10 -13.57 4.52
CA LYS A 191 -0.30 -14.97 4.10
C LYS A 191 1.00 -15.64 3.71
N ILE A 192 1.23 -16.84 4.24
CA ILE A 192 2.36 -17.73 3.92
C ILE A 192 2.01 -18.53 2.67
N GLY A 193 2.67 -18.23 1.55
CA GLY A 193 2.57 -19.06 0.33
C GLY A 193 3.47 -20.28 0.43
N TYR A 194 2.92 -21.48 0.59
CA TYR A 194 3.71 -22.70 0.45
C TYR A 194 3.99 -22.95 -1.03
N ALA A 195 5.27 -22.96 -1.43
CA ALA A 195 5.65 -23.55 -2.71
C ALA A 195 5.44 -25.07 -2.60
N VAL A 196 4.39 -25.60 -3.23
CA VAL A 196 4.27 -27.04 -3.43
C VAL A 196 5.39 -27.45 -4.39
N PRO A 197 6.33 -28.34 -4.01
CA PRO A 197 7.31 -28.85 -4.94
C PRO A 197 6.62 -29.82 -5.89
N GLY A 198 6.53 -29.45 -7.18
CA GLY A 198 6.20 -30.38 -8.25
C GLY A 198 4.83 -30.19 -8.88
N THR A 199 4.79 -29.43 -9.98
CA THR A 199 4.03 -29.79 -11.19
C THR A 199 4.63 -29.02 -12.36
N SER A 200 5.87 -29.36 -12.69
CA SER A 200 6.33 -29.31 -14.07
C SER A 200 5.64 -30.43 -14.83
N GLY A 201 4.73 -30.08 -15.74
CA GLY A 201 4.06 -31.07 -16.59
C GLY A 201 3.11 -30.38 -17.55
N GLY A 202 3.65 -29.84 -18.63
CA GLY A 202 2.84 -29.30 -19.72
C GLY A 202 2.00 -30.39 -20.38
N ARG A 203 0.88 -29.95 -20.98
CA ARG A 203 0.41 -30.42 -22.28
C ARG A 203 -0.77 -29.57 -22.73
N ASP A 204 -0.57 -28.90 -23.86
CA ASP A 204 -1.63 -28.52 -24.77
C ASP A 204 -2.54 -29.74 -24.99
N GLY A 205 -3.84 -29.55 -24.75
CA GLY A 205 -4.87 -30.56 -24.93
C GLY A 205 -6.07 -29.92 -25.58
N ALA A 206 -6.13 -30.03 -26.91
CA ALA A 206 -7.24 -29.64 -27.74
C ALA A 206 -8.56 -30.27 -27.24
N VAL A 207 -9.60 -29.44 -27.19
CA VAL A 207 -10.98 -29.87 -26.89
C VAL A 207 -11.53 -30.61 -28.11
N SER A 208 -11.61 -31.95 -28.03
CA SER A 208 -12.49 -32.74 -28.89
C SER A 208 -13.83 -32.94 -28.17
N GLN A 209 -14.90 -32.37 -28.74
CA GLN A 209 -16.27 -32.67 -28.32
C GLN A 209 -16.64 -34.08 -28.82
N GLY A 210 -16.86 -34.99 -27.88
CA GLY A 210 -17.41 -36.33 -28.10
C GLY A 210 -18.68 -36.51 -27.28
N SER A 211 -19.79 -36.63 -27.99
CA SER A 211 -21.16 -36.97 -27.59
C SER A 211 -21.30 -37.91 -26.39
N GLY A 212 -22.17 -37.52 -25.44
CA GLY A 212 -22.71 -38.40 -24.41
C GLY A 212 -24.05 -39.01 -24.82
N CYS A 213 -24.19 -40.33 -24.65
CA CYS A 213 -25.45 -41.07 -24.47
C CYS A 213 -25.16 -42.34 -23.64
N CYS A 214 -25.96 -42.54 -22.60
CA CYS A 214 -26.42 -43.78 -21.91
C CYS A 214 -27.16 -43.28 -20.65
N SER A 215 -28.41 -43.63 -20.34
CA SER A 215 -29.25 -44.77 -20.73
C SER A 215 -30.72 -44.37 -20.80
#